data_AF-A0A9P0CI56-F1
#
_entry.id   AF-A0A9P0CI56-F1
#
_cell.length_a   1.000
_cell.length_b   1.000
_cell.length_c   1.000
_cell.angle_alpha   90.00
_cell.angle_beta   90.00
_cell.angle_gamma   90.00
#
_symmetry.space_group_name_H-M   'P 1'
#
loop_
_entity.id
_entity.type
_entity.pdbx_description
1 polymer ?
#
loop_
_entity_poly.entity_id
_entity_poly.type
_entity_poly.pdbx_seq_one_letter_code
_entity_poly.pdbx_strand_id
1 'polypeptide(L)'
;MENTVLSNQKLKKIEKKLKKLQHIILKEVGIECSIDKTSKILVIANAGLINGLTEEVVYTHFSKYGVLDNILLVPGKSCSFIEYNDVSSAKSAYENFNGSLNIAQDSKPIYLLYANNLPVIKINKSWNELIPGLIIIENFITQEEEEVLLKLCNFDSNTNSMKHREVKHFGYEFRYDINNVDKDKPLLNKIPDECDFWKRLEDTDFNSFKPDQLTVNHYLPGQGIPHHVDTHSAFEDPIMSLSLQSSIIMEFKKDNKHVYILLPKRSLAIMSGECRYDWTHGITPRKLDIILTKNGFTSLERGTRTSFTFRKVLQGQCFCNYKSKCDSFNKEMEKTRIGNDDASNLENEHVHKVYESIAGHFDDTRHKCWPNVVNFLESFDTGSILVDVGCGNGKYLGINKNIFDVSCDTSFNLLEICNKRGLETFIANCLNLPIKDNSVDGVISIAVIHHLANEANCCNPRNNPHFKSRRQSPNIRLGERPTQRPTKNDIHKTRPKKS
;
A
#
# COMPACT_ATOMS: atom_id res chain seq x y z
N MET A 1 43.35 46.43 3.86
CA MET A 1 42.08 47.19 3.99
C MET A 1 41.23 46.91 2.76
N GLU A 2 40.47 45.82 2.77
CA GLU A 2 39.51 45.54 1.71
C GLU A 2 38.19 45.15 2.39
N ASN A 3 37.36 46.17 2.65
CA ASN A 3 35.99 45.98 3.13
C ASN A 3 35.03 46.66 2.15
N THR A 4 34.49 45.84 1.25
CA THR A 4 33.05 45.68 0.99
C THR A 4 32.16 46.93 1.09
N VAL A 5 32.11 47.74 0.02
CA VAL A 5 30.92 48.57 -0.26
C VAL A 5 29.92 47.69 -1.01
N LEU A 6 28.98 47.07 -0.28
CA LEU A 6 27.80 46.46 -0.88
C LEU A 6 27.06 47.53 -1.69
N SER A 7 26.88 47.32 -3.00
CA SER A 7 26.24 48.32 -3.87
C SER A 7 24.85 48.73 -3.35
N ASN A 8 24.50 50.02 -3.43
CA ASN A 8 23.20 50.56 -2.97
C ASN A 8 21.98 49.80 -3.54
N GLN A 9 22.11 49.18 -4.71
CA GLN A 9 21.08 48.33 -5.30
C GLN A 9 20.91 46.99 -4.55
N LYS A 10 22.00 46.41 -4.04
CA LYS A 10 21.98 45.14 -3.28
C LYS A 10 21.37 45.35 -1.89
N LEU A 11 21.64 46.49 -1.25
CA LEU A 11 21.01 46.88 0.03
C LEU A 11 19.49 47.05 -0.10
N LYS A 12 19.02 47.82 -1.09
CA LYS A 12 17.57 47.97 -1.37
C LYS A 12 16.88 46.62 -1.68
N LYS A 13 17.59 45.70 -2.34
CA LYS A 13 17.07 44.35 -2.64
C LYS A 13 16.93 43.50 -1.37
N ILE A 14 17.84 43.63 -0.41
CA ILE A 14 17.78 42.95 0.89
C ILE A 14 16.64 43.53 1.74
N GLU A 15 16.50 44.85 1.84
CA GLU A 15 15.40 45.49 2.57
C GLU A 15 14.02 45.06 2.05
N LYS A 16 13.84 45.02 0.72
CA LYS A 16 12.58 44.56 0.12
C LYS A 16 12.28 43.10 0.46
N LYS A 17 13.31 42.25 0.53
CA LYS A 17 13.17 40.86 0.97
C LYS A 17 12.82 40.75 2.45
N LEU A 18 13.48 41.51 3.32
CA LEU A 18 13.22 41.54 4.75
C LEU A 18 11.76 41.95 5.03
N LYS A 19 11.26 43.01 4.38
CA LYS A 19 9.84 43.41 4.48
C LYS A 19 8.87 42.32 4.04
N LYS A 20 9.19 41.59 2.98
CA LYS A 20 8.39 40.44 2.54
C LYS A 20 8.40 39.33 3.59
N LEU A 21 9.56 39.03 4.17
CA LEU A 21 9.71 37.98 5.18
C LEU A 21 9.00 38.34 6.50
N GLN A 22 9.01 39.60 6.93
CA GLN A 22 8.21 40.07 8.07
C GLN A 22 6.73 39.70 7.90
N HIS A 23 6.15 39.98 6.72
CA HIS A 23 4.76 39.66 6.45
C HIS A 23 4.50 38.13 6.43
N ILE A 24 5.44 37.35 5.89
CA ILE A 24 5.34 35.88 5.87
C ILE A 24 5.37 35.32 7.29
N ILE A 25 6.32 35.75 8.13
CA ILE A 25 6.47 35.27 9.51
C ILE A 25 5.24 35.63 10.34
N LEU A 26 4.74 36.86 10.22
CA LEU A 26 3.51 37.27 10.89
C LEU A 26 2.32 36.39 10.48
N LYS A 27 2.15 36.14 9.19
CA LYS A 27 1.06 35.31 8.68
C LYS A 27 1.18 33.84 9.12
N GLU A 28 2.38 33.28 9.11
CA GLU A 28 2.60 31.85 9.31
C GLU A 28 2.74 31.43 10.77
N VAL A 29 3.28 32.32 11.60
CA VAL A 29 3.67 32.03 12.99
C VAL A 29 3.04 33.02 13.98
N GLY A 30 2.45 34.13 13.51
CA GLY A 30 1.80 35.11 14.38
C GLY A 30 2.76 36.02 15.13
N ILE A 31 4.02 36.14 14.67
CA ILE A 31 5.04 36.96 15.32
C ILE A 31 5.33 38.20 14.50
N GLU A 32 5.22 39.37 15.15
CA GLU A 32 5.66 40.63 14.58
C GLU A 32 7.19 40.75 14.65
N CYS A 33 7.79 41.10 13.51
CA CYS A 33 9.24 41.22 13.39
C CYS A 33 9.64 42.63 12.97
N SER A 34 10.81 43.08 13.40
CA SER A 34 11.40 44.37 13.05
C SER A 34 12.76 44.21 12.39
N ILE A 35 13.11 45.16 11.53
CA ILE A 35 14.45 45.29 10.93
C ILE A 35 15.32 46.20 11.80
N ASP A 36 14.73 47.22 12.42
CA ASP A 36 15.45 48.31 13.07
C ASP A 36 15.38 48.26 14.61
N LYS A 37 14.30 47.68 15.16
CA LYS A 37 14.11 47.59 16.61
C LYS A 37 14.84 46.37 17.14
N THR A 38 16.05 46.59 17.66
CA THR A 38 16.87 45.54 18.25
C THR A 38 16.19 44.88 19.44
N SER A 39 16.45 43.60 19.61
CA SER A 39 15.96 42.77 20.71
C SER A 39 16.93 41.61 20.94
N LYS A 40 16.69 40.83 21.99
CA LYS A 40 17.43 39.59 22.28
C LYS A 40 17.10 38.45 21.32
N ILE A 41 15.96 38.53 20.63
CA ILE A 41 15.41 37.43 19.82
C ILE A 41 15.62 37.74 18.34
N LEU A 42 16.22 36.78 17.63
CA LEU A 42 16.33 36.81 16.18
C LEU A 42 15.47 35.72 15.55
N VAL A 43 14.76 36.10 14.50
CA VAL A 43 14.13 35.17 13.56
C VAL A 43 15.11 34.86 12.46
N ILE A 44 15.38 33.58 12.24
CA ILE A 44 16.16 33.07 11.12
C ILE A 44 15.18 32.67 10.02
N ALA A 45 15.03 33.54 9.02
CA ALA A 45 14.18 33.28 7.86
C ALA A 45 14.93 32.50 6.78
N ASN A 46 14.20 31.72 5.98
CA ASN A 46 14.69 30.78 4.97
C ASN A 46 15.52 29.61 5.51
N ALA A 47 15.53 29.41 6.82
CA ALA A 47 16.12 28.25 7.45
C ALA A 47 15.22 27.80 8.60
N GLY A 48 14.57 26.67 8.42
CA GLY A 48 13.74 26.01 9.43
C GLY A 48 13.72 24.50 9.19
N LEU A 49 12.85 23.79 9.92
CA LEU A 49 12.80 22.32 9.88
C LEU A 49 12.53 21.76 8.49
N ILE A 50 11.70 22.44 7.69
CA ILE A 50 11.39 21.98 6.33
C ILE A 50 12.58 22.13 5.37
N ASN A 51 13.56 22.98 5.72
CA ASN A 51 14.81 23.15 4.97
C ASN A 51 15.95 22.29 5.55
N GLY A 52 15.66 21.38 6.49
CA GLY A 52 16.64 20.50 7.13
C GLY A 52 17.54 21.19 8.15
N LEU A 53 17.11 22.32 8.73
CA LEU A 53 17.88 23.01 9.76
C LEU A 53 17.82 22.22 11.08
N THR A 54 18.99 21.89 11.65
CA THR A 54 19.12 21.24 12.95
C THR A 54 19.51 22.22 14.05
N GLU A 55 19.20 21.87 15.30
CA GLU A 55 19.59 22.64 16.49
C GLU A 55 21.11 22.78 16.59
N GLU A 56 21.85 21.70 16.31
CA GLU A 56 23.32 21.68 16.31
C GLU A 56 23.91 22.69 15.33
N VAL A 57 23.41 22.73 14.09
CA VAL A 57 23.88 23.69 13.08
C VAL A 57 23.63 25.13 13.53
N VAL A 58 22.47 25.42 14.13
CA VAL A 58 22.18 26.75 14.69
C VAL A 58 23.16 27.06 15.82
N TYR A 59 23.31 26.16 16.78
CA TYR A 59 24.19 26.36 17.93
C TYR A 59 25.63 26.62 17.49
N THR A 60 26.21 25.80 16.61
CA THR A 60 27.58 25.96 16.10
C THR A 60 27.83 27.34 15.49
N HIS A 61 26.85 27.88 14.75
CA HIS A 61 27.01 29.17 14.08
C HIS A 61 26.73 30.37 14.98
N PHE A 62 25.71 30.29 15.83
CA PHE A 62 25.21 31.45 16.58
C PHE A 62 25.80 31.57 17.99
N SER A 63 26.25 30.48 18.62
CA SER A 63 26.87 30.50 19.96
C SER A 63 28.18 31.29 20.02
N LYS A 64 28.87 31.46 18.88
CA LYS A 64 30.12 32.24 18.81
C LYS A 64 29.95 33.74 19.06
N TYR A 65 28.72 34.26 19.02
CA TYR A 65 28.42 35.67 19.29
C TYR A 65 27.95 35.93 20.72
N GLY A 66 27.60 34.89 21.46
CA GLY A 66 27.08 34.99 22.83
C GLY A 66 26.33 33.75 23.28
N VAL A 67 25.94 33.74 24.54
CA VAL A 67 25.16 32.66 25.15
C VAL A 67 23.74 32.68 24.61
N LEU A 68 23.29 31.53 24.11
CA LEU A 68 21.93 31.31 23.63
C LEU A 68 21.07 30.79 24.78
N ASP A 69 20.02 31.52 25.13
CA ASP A 69 19.01 31.10 26.12
C ASP A 69 18.00 30.13 25.49
N ASN A 70 17.72 30.27 24.19
CA ASN A 70 16.74 29.43 23.50
C ASN A 70 17.07 29.23 22.01
N ILE A 71 16.81 28.03 21.49
CA ILE A 71 16.78 27.72 20.05
C ILE A 71 15.44 27.07 19.75
N LEU A 72 14.63 27.72 18.93
CA LEU A 72 13.28 27.29 18.63
C LEU A 72 13.10 27.04 17.14
N LEU A 73 13.05 25.75 16.77
CA LEU A 73 12.76 25.31 15.42
C LEU A 73 11.25 25.02 15.28
N VAL A 74 10.56 25.72 14.37
CA VAL A 74 9.09 25.66 14.28
C VAL A 74 8.61 24.57 13.30
N PRO A 75 7.82 23.58 13.74
CA PRO A 75 7.32 22.48 12.90
C PRO A 75 6.60 22.95 11.64
N GLY A 76 7.00 22.39 10.49
CA GLY A 76 6.36 22.67 9.20
C GLY A 76 6.65 24.07 8.63
N LYS A 77 7.60 24.82 9.20
CA LYS A 77 7.96 26.18 8.75
C LYS A 77 9.40 26.26 8.24
N SER A 78 9.65 27.25 7.37
CA SER A 78 10.98 27.62 6.86
C SER A 78 11.64 28.75 7.67
N CYS A 79 11.28 28.87 8.94
CA CYS A 79 11.88 29.82 9.86
C CYS A 79 12.12 29.19 11.22
N SER A 80 13.09 29.72 11.93
CA SER A 80 13.40 29.40 13.32
C SER A 80 13.68 30.67 14.11
N PHE A 81 13.77 30.53 15.43
CA PHE A 81 14.04 31.62 16.34
C PHE A 81 15.20 31.26 17.25
N ILE A 82 16.00 32.24 17.60
CA ILE A 82 17.02 32.14 18.64
C ILE A 82 16.86 33.30 19.61
N GLU A 83 17.13 33.04 20.88
CA GLU A 83 17.15 34.05 21.93
C GLU A 83 18.53 34.06 22.57
N TYR A 84 19.17 35.23 22.56
CA TYR A 84 20.41 35.47 23.29
C TYR A 84 20.13 35.98 24.70
N ASN A 85 21.07 35.76 25.61
CA ASN A 85 21.01 36.36 26.94
C ASN A 85 21.00 37.89 26.90
N ASP A 86 21.69 38.49 25.93
CA ASP A 86 21.78 39.94 25.75
C ASP A 86 21.54 40.42 24.31
N VAL A 87 21.22 41.71 24.19
CA VAL A 87 20.90 42.35 22.90
C VAL A 87 22.15 42.56 22.03
N SER A 88 23.34 42.66 22.65
CA SER A 88 24.58 42.94 21.92
C SER A 88 25.02 41.74 21.08
N SER A 89 24.87 40.53 21.63
CA SER A 89 25.10 39.28 20.89
C SER A 89 24.14 39.10 19.72
N ALA A 90 22.84 39.38 19.93
CA ALA A 90 21.87 39.38 18.84
C ALA A 90 22.23 40.40 17.75
N LYS A 91 22.68 41.60 18.12
CA LYS A 91 23.16 42.60 17.15
C LYS A 91 24.38 42.14 16.37
N SER A 92 25.37 41.56 17.05
CA SER A 92 26.58 41.05 16.44
C SER A 92 26.28 39.92 15.44
N ALA A 93 25.41 38.97 15.81
CA ALA A 93 24.97 37.91 14.91
C ALA A 93 24.22 38.46 13.68
N TYR A 94 23.32 39.43 13.88
CA TYR A 94 22.58 40.09 12.80
C TYR A 94 23.52 40.74 11.77
N GLU A 95 24.48 41.54 12.22
CA GLU A 95 25.40 42.28 11.35
C GLU A 95 26.32 41.36 10.54
N ASN A 96 26.72 40.22 11.11
CA ASN A 96 27.66 39.29 10.46
C ASN A 96 26.97 38.28 9.52
N PHE A 97 25.75 37.84 9.82
CA PHE A 97 25.10 36.73 9.12
C PHE A 97 23.91 37.09 8.24
N ASN A 98 23.29 38.25 8.45
CA ASN A 98 22.07 38.61 7.72
C ASN A 98 22.33 38.72 6.20
N GLY A 99 21.70 37.85 5.42
CA GLY A 99 21.81 37.83 3.96
C GLY A 99 23.10 37.19 3.41
N SER A 100 23.94 36.58 4.26
CA SER A 100 25.24 36.00 3.88
C SER A 100 25.41 34.54 4.27
N LEU A 101 24.83 34.12 5.41
CA LEU A 101 25.04 32.77 5.95
C LEU A 101 24.14 31.72 5.27
N ASN A 102 24.72 30.60 4.84
CA ASN A 102 24.02 29.48 4.23
C ASN A 102 24.10 28.27 5.18
N ILE A 103 23.02 27.99 5.92
CA ILE A 103 23.00 26.92 6.94
C ILE A 103 21.90 25.87 6.74
N ALA A 104 21.01 26.06 5.76
CA ALA A 104 19.98 25.09 5.42
C ALA A 104 20.30 24.41 4.08
N GLN A 105 19.67 23.26 3.79
CA GLN A 105 20.02 22.41 2.64
C GLN A 105 19.91 23.10 1.27
N ASP A 106 19.12 24.18 1.16
CA ASP A 106 18.90 24.90 -0.10
C ASP A 106 20.08 25.80 -0.54
N SER A 107 21.17 25.90 0.23
CA SER A 107 22.32 26.79 -0.03
C SER A 107 21.94 28.27 -0.25
N LYS A 108 20.73 28.66 0.20
CA LYS A 108 20.24 30.04 0.14
C LYS A 108 20.68 30.79 1.39
N PRO A 109 20.96 32.10 1.28
CA PRO A 109 21.29 32.90 2.45
C PRO A 109 20.07 33.02 3.35
N ILE A 110 20.33 32.91 4.65
CA ILE A 110 19.36 33.26 5.68
C ILE A 110 19.15 34.77 5.72
N TYR A 111 18.00 35.17 6.25
CA TYR A 111 17.74 36.56 6.58
C TYR A 111 17.32 36.65 8.03
N LEU A 112 17.90 37.61 8.74
CA LEU A 112 17.66 37.81 10.16
C LEU A 112 16.69 38.99 10.35
N LEU A 113 15.79 38.85 11.31
CA LEU A 113 14.86 39.89 11.76
C LEU A 113 14.80 39.85 13.29
N TYR A 114 14.56 40.98 13.94
CA TYR A 114 14.33 41.02 15.39
C TYR A 114 12.87 40.69 15.72
N ALA A 115 12.63 40.05 16.86
CA ALA A 115 11.28 39.80 17.38
C ALA A 115 11.18 40.13 18.88
N ASN A 116 9.99 40.48 19.38
CA ASN A 116 9.84 40.81 20.80
C ASN A 116 9.54 39.60 21.68
N ASN A 117 9.09 38.50 21.07
CA ASN A 117 8.67 37.29 21.78
C ASN A 117 8.84 36.06 20.90
N LEU A 118 9.03 34.90 21.53
CA LEU A 118 9.03 33.60 20.86
C LEU A 118 7.59 33.14 20.57
N PRO A 119 7.37 32.38 19.49
CA PRO A 119 6.08 31.76 19.22
C PRO A 119 5.77 30.61 20.15
N VAL A 120 4.49 30.47 20.49
CA VAL A 120 3.99 29.33 21.28
C VAL A 120 3.72 28.15 20.35
N ILE A 121 4.55 27.11 20.43
CA ILE A 121 4.36 25.88 19.66
C ILE A 121 3.32 25.01 20.36
N LYS A 122 2.15 24.85 19.73
CA LYS A 122 1.17 23.85 20.16
C LYS A 122 1.62 22.48 19.64
N ILE A 123 2.22 21.67 20.51
CA ILE A 123 2.56 20.27 20.19
C ILE A 123 1.24 19.54 19.93
N ASN A 124 1.06 19.02 18.73
CA ASN A 124 -0.10 18.20 18.41
C ASN A 124 0.01 16.88 19.19
N LYS A 125 -1.12 16.32 19.65
CA LYS A 125 -1.15 15.10 20.52
C LYS A 125 -0.36 13.91 19.93
N SER A 126 -0.19 13.90 18.61
CA SER A 126 0.54 12.93 17.78
C SER A 126 1.97 12.55 18.20
N TRP A 127 2.69 13.35 18.98
CA TRP A 127 4.09 13.06 19.34
C TRP A 127 4.27 12.37 20.70
N ASN A 128 3.30 12.54 21.61
CA ASN A 128 3.41 12.07 23.00
C ASN A 128 2.38 10.97 23.31
N GLU A 129 1.68 10.46 22.29
CA GLU A 129 0.65 9.46 22.48
C GLU A 129 1.27 8.06 22.53
N LEU A 130 1.00 7.35 23.62
CA LEU A 130 1.40 5.96 23.78
C LEU A 130 0.53 5.08 22.87
N ILE A 131 1.16 4.14 22.17
CA ILE A 131 0.48 3.13 21.37
C ILE A 131 0.48 1.84 22.19
N PRO A 132 -0.68 1.36 22.68
CA PRO A 132 -0.74 0.13 23.47
C PRO A 132 -0.16 -1.06 22.70
N GLY A 133 0.78 -1.77 23.34
CA GLY A 133 1.48 -2.92 22.74
C GLY A 133 2.64 -2.56 21.81
N LEU A 134 3.02 -1.30 21.67
CA LEU A 134 4.27 -0.90 21.02
C LEU A 134 5.38 -0.72 22.06
N ILE A 135 6.51 -1.40 21.87
CA ILE A 135 7.71 -1.25 22.69
C ILE A 135 8.90 -1.00 21.75
N ILE A 136 9.72 0.00 22.05
CA ILE A 136 10.98 0.26 21.33
C ILE A 136 12.14 -0.01 22.29
N ILE A 137 12.97 -1.00 21.95
CA ILE A 137 14.20 -1.30 22.67
C ILE A 137 15.36 -0.67 21.89
N GLU A 138 15.93 0.41 22.42
CA GLU A 138 17.08 1.07 21.82
C GLU A 138 18.37 0.27 22.03
N ASN A 139 19.32 0.40 21.09
CA ASN A 139 20.61 -0.29 21.12
C ASN A 139 20.48 -1.80 21.42
N PHE A 140 19.44 -2.42 20.85
CA PHE A 140 19.15 -3.83 21.03
C PHE A 140 20.23 -4.74 20.44
N ILE A 141 20.95 -4.27 19.41
CA ILE A 141 22.15 -4.91 18.86
C ILE A 141 23.36 -3.98 18.94
N THR A 142 24.55 -4.57 18.92
CA THR A 142 25.81 -3.81 18.84
C THR A 142 26.09 -3.33 17.41
N GLN A 143 27.12 -2.51 17.24
CA GLN A 143 27.57 -2.07 15.92
C GLN A 143 28.16 -3.23 15.11
N GLU A 144 28.91 -4.11 15.76
CA GLU A 144 29.53 -5.28 15.12
C GLU A 144 28.45 -6.24 14.61
N GLU A 145 27.39 -6.45 15.39
CA GLU A 145 26.23 -7.25 14.97
C GLU A 145 25.49 -6.61 13.78
N GLU A 146 25.30 -5.29 13.80
CA GLU A 146 24.74 -4.54 12.67
C GLU A 146 25.54 -4.76 11.38
N GLU A 147 26.87 -4.73 11.45
CA GLU A 147 27.74 -4.98 10.30
C GLU A 147 27.65 -6.42 9.77
N VAL A 148 27.52 -7.42 10.66
CA VAL A 148 27.32 -8.82 10.27
C VAL A 148 25.98 -8.99 9.55
N LEU A 149 24.89 -8.46 10.12
CA LEU A 149 23.54 -8.57 9.54
C LEU A 149 23.46 -7.91 8.16
N LEU A 150 24.14 -6.77 7.95
CA LEU A 150 24.16 -6.10 6.66
C LEU A 150 24.85 -6.92 5.57
N LYS A 151 25.88 -7.72 5.91
CA LYS A 151 26.56 -8.60 4.95
C LYS A 151 25.68 -9.75 4.46
N LEU A 152 24.76 -10.24 5.30
CA LEU A 152 23.77 -11.27 4.92
C LEU A 152 22.78 -10.80 3.85
N CYS A 153 22.63 -9.48 3.75
CA CYS A 153 21.62 -8.87 2.91
C CYS A 153 22.06 -8.63 1.49
N ASN A 154 23.37 -8.72 1.16
CA ASN A 154 24.00 -8.37 -0.13
C ASN A 154 22.96 -8.30 -1.26
N PHE A 155 22.39 -7.12 -1.43
CA PHE A 155 21.44 -6.83 -2.48
C PHE A 155 22.28 -6.66 -3.74
N ASP A 156 22.65 -7.78 -4.36
CA ASP A 156 23.20 -7.75 -5.70
C ASP A 156 22.16 -7.05 -6.60
N SER A 157 22.63 -6.14 -7.44
CA SER A 157 21.86 -5.18 -8.26
C SER A 157 20.89 -5.79 -9.28
N ASN A 158 20.54 -7.07 -9.17
CA ASN A 158 19.74 -7.87 -10.10
C ASN A 158 18.52 -8.56 -9.46
N THR A 159 18.10 -8.22 -8.24
CA THR A 159 16.89 -8.82 -7.65
C THR A 159 15.64 -7.98 -7.96
N ASN A 160 14.55 -8.68 -8.31
CA ASN A 160 13.27 -8.14 -8.79
C ASN A 160 12.84 -6.85 -8.06
N SER A 161 13.00 -5.70 -8.72
CA SER A 161 12.66 -4.42 -8.14
C SER A 161 11.13 -4.31 -8.01
N MET A 162 10.63 -4.26 -6.78
CA MET A 162 9.40 -3.49 -6.58
C MET A 162 9.73 -2.02 -6.86
N LYS A 163 8.82 -1.29 -7.51
CA LYS A 163 9.06 0.08 -8.04
C LYS A 163 9.62 1.10 -7.02
N HIS A 164 9.69 0.79 -5.72
CA HIS A 164 10.04 1.74 -4.66
C HIS A 164 10.96 1.22 -3.54
N ARG A 165 11.30 -0.08 -3.43
CA ARG A 165 12.23 -0.64 -2.41
C ARG A 165 12.66 -2.06 -2.76
N GLU A 166 13.80 -2.50 -2.26
CA GLU A 166 14.26 -3.88 -2.39
C GLU A 166 13.82 -4.71 -1.19
N VAL A 167 13.38 -5.94 -1.43
CA VAL A 167 12.85 -6.84 -0.39
C VAL A 167 13.41 -8.24 -0.57
N LYS A 168 13.79 -8.87 0.54
CA LYS A 168 14.28 -10.26 0.61
C LYS A 168 13.53 -11.01 1.71
N HIS A 169 13.21 -12.29 1.47
CA HIS A 169 12.47 -13.14 2.39
C HIS A 169 13.29 -14.37 2.81
N PHE A 170 13.12 -14.80 4.05
CA PHE A 170 13.71 -16.02 4.62
C PHE A 170 12.63 -16.79 5.40
N GLY A 171 12.75 -18.12 5.41
CA GLY A 171 11.81 -19.06 6.02
C GLY A 171 10.54 -19.23 5.20
N TYR A 172 9.83 -18.13 4.94
CA TYR A 172 8.65 -18.11 4.07
C TYR A 172 8.61 -16.87 3.18
N GLU A 173 8.15 -17.03 1.95
CA GLU A 173 7.92 -15.91 1.03
C GLU A 173 6.59 -15.22 1.36
N PHE A 174 6.63 -13.89 1.54
CA PHE A 174 5.40 -13.12 1.61
C PHE A 174 4.91 -12.80 0.20
N ARG A 175 3.75 -13.34 -0.14
CA ARG A 175 3.15 -13.26 -1.47
C ARG A 175 2.20 -12.06 -1.54
N TYR A 176 2.69 -10.98 -2.16
CA TYR A 176 1.96 -9.71 -2.28
C TYR A 176 0.69 -9.80 -3.15
N ASP A 177 0.61 -10.79 -4.05
CA ASP A 177 -0.57 -11.05 -4.89
C ASP A 177 -1.78 -11.56 -4.09
N ILE A 178 -1.53 -12.25 -2.97
CA ILE A 178 -2.55 -12.76 -2.06
C ILE A 178 -2.50 -12.09 -0.67
N ASN A 179 -1.54 -11.20 -0.48
CA ASN A 179 -1.20 -10.55 0.80
C ASN A 179 -1.08 -11.55 1.95
N ASN A 180 -0.42 -12.69 1.73
CA ASN A 180 -0.30 -13.79 2.69
C ASN A 180 0.96 -14.64 2.42
N VAL A 181 1.13 -15.71 3.19
CA VAL A 181 2.20 -16.70 3.04
C VAL A 181 1.62 -18.02 2.53
N ASP A 182 2.31 -18.68 1.60
CA ASP A 182 2.01 -20.06 1.20
C ASP A 182 2.62 -21.02 2.26
N LYS A 183 1.79 -21.45 3.21
CA LYS A 183 2.21 -22.26 4.37
C LYS A 183 2.74 -23.65 3.97
N ASP A 184 2.37 -24.13 2.79
CA ASP A 184 2.80 -25.42 2.24
C ASP A 184 4.13 -25.34 1.49
N LYS A 185 4.68 -24.13 1.32
CA LYS A 185 5.92 -23.90 0.56
C LYS A 185 6.91 -23.01 1.32
N PRO A 186 7.52 -23.51 2.40
CA PRO A 186 8.63 -22.81 3.04
C PRO A 186 9.80 -22.64 2.07
N LEU A 187 10.53 -21.53 2.23
CA LEU A 187 11.76 -21.26 1.50
C LEU A 187 12.88 -22.18 1.99
N LEU A 188 13.78 -22.53 1.07
CA LEU A 188 14.99 -23.30 1.43
C LEU A 188 15.88 -22.53 2.41
N ASN A 189 16.01 -21.21 2.20
CA ASN A 189 16.78 -20.33 3.06
C ASN A 189 15.98 -20.01 4.31
N LYS A 190 16.36 -20.61 5.43
CA LYS A 190 15.83 -20.30 6.76
C LYS A 190 16.33 -18.94 7.25
N ILE A 191 15.77 -18.45 8.36
CA ILE A 191 16.32 -17.30 9.06
C ILE A 191 17.79 -17.60 9.42
N PRO A 192 18.74 -16.72 9.08
CA PRO A 192 20.15 -16.92 9.40
C PRO A 192 20.41 -17.00 10.91
N ASP A 193 21.36 -17.83 11.34
CA ASP A 193 21.69 -18.05 12.75
C ASP A 193 22.23 -16.78 13.43
N GLU A 194 22.82 -15.86 12.66
CA GLU A 194 23.26 -14.55 13.16
C GLU A 194 22.09 -13.66 13.63
N CYS A 195 20.84 -14.04 13.30
CA CYS A 195 19.63 -13.38 13.81
C CYS A 195 19.11 -14.01 15.13
N ASP A 196 19.82 -14.97 15.75
CA ASP A 196 19.40 -15.61 16.99
C ASP A 196 19.76 -14.78 18.24
N PHE A 197 19.09 -13.64 18.40
CA PHE A 197 19.24 -12.73 19.55
C PHE A 197 18.07 -12.84 20.54
N TRP A 198 17.20 -13.84 20.40
CA TRP A 198 15.94 -13.97 21.14
C TRP A 198 16.13 -14.24 22.63
N LYS A 199 17.28 -14.80 23.02
CA LYS A 199 17.66 -14.96 24.45
C LYS A 199 17.67 -13.64 25.21
N ARG A 200 17.90 -12.50 24.53
CA ARG A 200 17.85 -11.17 25.15
C ARG A 200 16.46 -10.80 25.68
N LEU A 201 15.42 -11.53 25.26
CA LEU A 201 14.03 -11.30 25.64
C LEU A 201 13.51 -12.36 26.62
N GLU A 202 14.38 -13.21 27.19
CA GLU A 202 13.96 -14.33 28.05
C GLU A 202 13.26 -13.89 29.35
N ASP A 203 13.62 -12.71 29.87
CA ASP A 203 13.01 -12.11 31.07
C ASP A 203 11.80 -11.21 30.75
N THR A 204 11.32 -11.22 29.50
CA THR A 204 10.17 -10.42 29.05
C THR A 204 8.98 -11.30 28.75
N ASP A 205 7.81 -10.68 28.56
CA ASP A 205 6.59 -11.36 28.12
C ASP A 205 6.73 -12.04 26.73
N PHE A 206 7.83 -11.76 26.01
CA PHE A 206 8.12 -12.29 24.68
C PHE A 206 9.12 -13.46 24.68
N ASN A 207 9.40 -14.06 25.84
CA ASN A 207 10.39 -15.15 25.99
C ASN A 207 10.14 -16.41 25.13
N SER A 208 8.89 -16.62 24.72
CA SER A 208 8.47 -17.76 23.90
C SER A 208 8.52 -17.45 22.40
N PHE A 209 8.83 -16.20 22.02
CA PHE A 209 8.88 -15.79 20.63
C PHE A 209 10.06 -16.42 19.91
N LYS A 210 9.76 -17.18 18.85
CA LYS A 210 10.74 -17.72 17.91
C LYS A 210 10.21 -17.51 16.50
N PRO A 211 10.77 -16.58 15.72
CA PRO A 211 10.30 -16.34 14.38
C PRO A 211 10.71 -17.49 13.45
N ASP A 212 9.87 -17.75 12.47
CA ASP A 212 10.14 -18.67 11.36
C ASP A 212 10.02 -17.97 9.99
N GLN A 213 9.68 -16.68 9.97
CA GLN A 213 9.67 -15.83 8.78
C GLN A 213 10.43 -14.53 9.05
N LEU A 214 11.39 -14.19 8.18
CA LEU A 214 12.08 -12.87 8.16
C LEU A 214 11.87 -12.16 6.82
N THR A 215 11.50 -10.88 6.87
CA THR A 215 11.42 -9.99 5.70
C THR A 215 12.44 -8.87 5.89
N VAL A 216 13.41 -8.78 4.99
CA VAL A 216 14.38 -7.69 4.96
C VAL A 216 13.90 -6.65 3.95
N ASN A 217 13.74 -5.41 4.39
CA ASN A 217 13.42 -4.28 3.53
C ASN A 217 14.60 -3.31 3.47
N HIS A 218 14.97 -2.87 2.27
CA HIS A 218 16.01 -1.87 2.04
C HIS A 218 15.41 -0.59 1.47
N TYR A 219 15.66 0.53 2.14
CA TYR A 219 15.11 1.85 1.82
C TYR A 219 16.23 2.85 1.55
N LEU A 220 16.20 3.45 0.36
CA LEU A 220 16.99 4.63 0.05
C LEU A 220 16.29 5.91 0.54
N PRO A 221 17.03 7.02 0.78
CA PRO A 221 16.43 8.30 1.15
C PRO A 221 15.35 8.74 0.15
N GLY A 222 14.16 9.05 0.66
CA GLY A 222 12.98 9.38 -0.16
C GLY A 222 12.02 8.22 -0.40
N GLN A 223 12.42 6.97 -0.15
CA GLN A 223 11.55 5.80 -0.23
C GLN A 223 10.74 5.59 1.05
N GLY A 224 9.73 4.73 0.97
CA GLY A 224 8.81 4.48 2.07
C GLY A 224 7.94 3.24 1.84
N ILE A 225 7.00 3.02 2.75
CA ILE A 225 5.99 1.96 2.68
C ILE A 225 4.62 2.55 3.03
N PRO A 226 3.57 2.31 2.21
CA PRO A 226 2.22 2.75 2.53
C PRO A 226 1.73 2.21 3.87
N HIS A 227 0.75 2.88 4.46
CA HIS A 227 0.10 2.40 5.67
C HIS A 227 -0.59 1.07 5.42
N HIS A 228 -0.30 0.09 6.28
CA HIS A 228 -0.91 -1.24 6.25
C HIS A 228 -0.96 -1.84 7.66
N VAL A 229 -1.70 -2.93 7.79
CA VAL A 229 -1.62 -3.85 8.93
C VAL A 229 -1.10 -5.18 8.38
N ASP A 230 -0.20 -5.83 9.11
CA ASP A 230 0.29 -7.15 8.73
C ASP A 230 -0.84 -8.18 8.82
N THR A 231 -0.95 -9.05 7.82
CA THR A 231 -2.09 -9.97 7.67
C THR A 231 -2.31 -10.84 8.90
N HIS A 232 -3.51 -10.77 9.48
CA HIS A 232 -3.84 -11.41 10.75
C HIS A 232 -3.77 -12.95 10.65
N SER A 233 -4.26 -13.51 9.54
CA SER A 233 -4.22 -14.96 9.28
C SER A 233 -2.83 -15.52 8.91
N ALA A 234 -1.87 -14.65 8.62
CA ALA A 234 -0.54 -15.03 8.17
C ALA A 234 0.42 -15.24 9.34
N PHE A 235 0.37 -14.37 10.34
CA PHE A 235 1.37 -14.29 11.40
C PHE A 235 0.74 -14.34 12.78
N GLU A 236 1.53 -14.72 13.79
CA GLU A 236 1.16 -14.68 15.22
C GLU A 236 1.44 -13.31 15.84
N ASP A 237 1.11 -13.13 17.12
CA ASP A 237 1.60 -12.03 17.95
C ASP A 237 2.88 -12.49 18.68
N PRO A 238 3.91 -11.64 18.87
CA PRO A 238 4.13 -10.30 18.32
C PRO A 238 4.78 -10.29 16.92
N ILE A 239 4.93 -9.09 16.35
CA ILE A 239 5.78 -8.80 15.18
C ILE A 239 6.93 -7.91 15.62
N MET A 240 8.17 -8.29 15.29
CA MET A 240 9.37 -7.57 15.71
C MET A 240 10.12 -6.99 14.51
N SER A 241 10.45 -5.71 14.54
CA SER A 241 11.15 -5.01 13.46
C SER A 241 12.45 -4.37 13.97
N LEU A 242 13.57 -4.94 13.57
CA LEU A 242 14.91 -4.43 13.85
C LEU A 242 15.30 -3.39 12.79
N SER A 243 15.72 -2.20 13.23
CA SER A 243 16.14 -1.10 12.35
C SER A 243 17.66 -1.01 12.29
N LEU A 244 18.24 -0.95 11.08
CA LEU A 244 19.68 -0.91 10.84
C LEU A 244 20.08 0.31 10.00
N GLN A 245 21.34 0.72 10.10
CA GLN A 245 22.04 1.80 9.39
C GLN A 245 21.55 3.21 9.72
N SER A 246 20.26 3.48 9.50
CA SER A 246 19.69 4.82 9.66
C SER A 246 18.37 4.78 10.42
N SER A 247 18.20 5.76 11.30
CA SER A 247 16.97 5.98 12.06
C SER A 247 15.86 6.49 11.13
N ILE A 248 14.59 6.23 11.48
CA ILE A 248 13.46 6.71 10.68
C ILE A 248 12.22 6.97 11.54
N ILE A 249 11.36 7.88 11.09
CA ILE A 249 9.99 7.96 11.63
C ILE A 249 9.10 6.91 10.96
N MET A 250 8.53 6.03 11.78
CA MET A 250 7.39 5.19 11.42
C MET A 250 6.10 5.83 11.93
N GLU A 251 5.11 5.91 11.07
CA GLU A 251 3.82 6.53 11.35
C GLU A 251 2.79 5.47 11.66
N PHE A 252 2.09 5.64 12.78
CA PHE A 252 1.00 4.77 13.21
C PHE A 252 -0.34 5.51 13.12
N LYS A 253 -1.35 4.88 12.52
CA LYS A 253 -2.70 5.46 12.40
C LYS A 253 -3.78 4.50 12.85
N LYS A 254 -4.71 5.02 13.65
CA LYS A 254 -5.94 4.35 14.09
C LYS A 254 -7.02 5.41 14.29
N ASP A 255 -8.17 5.22 13.65
CA ASP A 255 -9.29 6.18 13.67
C ASP A 255 -8.81 7.61 13.33
N ASN A 256 -9.03 8.57 14.23
CA ASN A 256 -8.58 9.96 14.09
C ASN A 256 -7.19 10.22 14.70
N LYS A 257 -6.51 9.18 15.20
CA LYS A 257 -5.17 9.26 15.79
C LYS A 257 -4.11 9.00 14.73
N HIS A 258 -3.08 9.84 14.75
CA HIS A 258 -1.90 9.72 13.90
C HIS A 258 -0.69 10.02 14.78
N VAL A 259 0.13 9.01 15.01
CA VAL A 259 1.26 9.05 15.94
C VAL A 259 2.57 8.83 15.17
N TYR A 260 3.60 9.60 15.52
CA TYR A 260 4.91 9.53 14.88
C TYR A 260 5.92 8.91 15.86
N ILE A 261 6.48 7.76 15.51
CA ILE A 261 7.43 7.03 16.36
C ILE A 261 8.80 7.03 15.69
N LEU A 262 9.80 7.51 16.41
CA LEU A 262 11.19 7.36 16.00
C LEU A 262 11.63 5.92 16.23
N LEU A 263 12.16 5.30 15.18
CA LEU A 263 12.87 4.03 15.23
C LEU A 263 14.37 4.31 15.07
N PRO A 264 15.14 4.36 16.17
CA PRO A 264 16.59 4.55 16.09
C PRO A 264 17.27 3.41 15.32
N LYS A 265 18.43 3.67 14.71
CA LYS A 265 19.30 2.58 14.25
C LYS A 265 19.67 1.66 15.42
N ARG A 266 19.85 0.37 15.14
CA ARG A 266 20.09 -0.71 16.10
C ARG A 266 19.00 -0.88 17.16
N SER A 267 17.78 -0.41 16.89
CA SER A 267 16.63 -0.60 17.79
C SER A 267 15.71 -1.72 17.31
N LEU A 268 15.09 -2.40 18.27
CA LEU A 268 14.03 -3.38 18.03
C LEU A 268 12.67 -2.76 18.37
N ALA A 269 11.80 -2.65 17.38
CA ALA A 269 10.39 -2.32 17.60
C ALA A 269 9.60 -3.62 17.78
N ILE A 270 8.94 -3.79 18.91
CA ILE A 270 8.04 -4.90 19.18
C ILE A 270 6.60 -4.38 19.08
N MET A 271 5.87 -4.91 18.11
CA MET A 271 4.44 -4.63 17.92
C MET A 271 3.67 -5.85 18.41
N SER A 272 2.94 -5.68 19.51
CA SER A 272 2.08 -6.69 20.12
C SER A 272 0.65 -6.16 20.28
N GLY A 273 -0.32 -7.06 20.38
CA GLY A 273 -1.69 -6.71 20.76
C GLY A 273 -2.28 -5.63 19.85
N GLU A 274 -2.82 -4.56 20.44
CA GLU A 274 -3.50 -3.51 19.69
C GLU A 274 -2.61 -2.89 18.61
N CYS A 275 -1.35 -2.57 18.92
CA CYS A 275 -0.40 -2.02 17.96
C CYS A 275 -0.26 -2.88 16.70
N ARG A 276 -0.20 -4.20 16.88
CA ARG A 276 0.01 -5.17 15.80
C ARG A 276 -1.25 -5.46 14.99
N TYR A 277 -2.41 -5.48 15.64
CA TYR A 277 -3.67 -5.91 15.02
C TYR A 277 -4.58 -4.76 14.58
N ASP A 278 -4.50 -3.58 15.19
CA ASP A 278 -5.49 -2.52 14.99
C ASP A 278 -4.89 -1.17 14.64
N TRP A 279 -3.58 -0.99 14.79
CA TRP A 279 -2.89 0.18 14.25
C TRP A 279 -2.32 -0.14 12.86
N THR A 280 -2.55 0.77 11.91
CA THR A 280 -1.80 0.72 10.65
C THR A 280 -0.44 1.37 10.86
N HIS A 281 0.61 0.82 10.27
CA HIS A 281 1.94 1.39 10.31
C HIS A 281 2.46 1.65 8.89
N GLY A 282 3.29 2.68 8.74
CA GLY A 282 3.81 3.10 7.44
C GLY A 282 5.02 4.00 7.57
N ILE A 283 5.75 4.17 6.47
CA ILE A 283 6.88 5.10 6.37
C ILE A 283 6.59 6.01 5.18
N THR A 284 6.26 7.28 5.44
CA THR A 284 6.01 8.24 4.36
C THR A 284 7.26 8.46 3.50
N PRO A 285 7.16 8.45 2.16
CA PRO A 285 8.27 8.78 1.27
C PRO A 285 8.75 10.23 1.45
N ARG A 286 9.93 10.42 2.05
CA ARG A 286 10.58 11.73 2.27
C ARG A 286 12.07 11.54 2.56
N LYS A 287 12.84 12.62 2.44
CA LYS A 287 14.29 12.65 2.72
C LYS A 287 14.64 13.15 4.12
N LEU A 288 13.72 13.88 4.75
CA LEU A 288 13.88 14.50 6.05
C LEU A 288 12.70 14.14 6.93
N ASP A 289 12.99 13.76 8.16
CA ASP A 289 12.01 13.65 9.24
C ASP A 289 12.11 14.87 10.16
N ILE A 290 11.00 15.20 10.81
CA ILE A 290 10.98 16.12 11.95
C ILE A 290 10.87 15.22 13.17
N ILE A 291 11.68 15.45 14.20
CA ILE A 291 11.64 14.69 15.45
C ILE A 291 11.49 15.64 16.63
N LEU A 292 10.80 15.18 17.69
CA LEU A 292 10.70 15.89 18.95
C LEU A 292 11.75 15.35 19.93
N THR A 293 12.61 16.22 20.45
CA THR A 293 13.62 15.91 21.47
C THR A 293 13.27 16.60 22.78
N LYS A 294 14.09 16.40 23.82
CA LYS A 294 13.96 17.11 25.11
C LYS A 294 14.09 18.64 24.97
N ASN A 295 14.80 19.11 23.94
CA ASN A 295 15.07 20.52 23.70
C ASN A 295 14.09 21.16 22.69
N GLY A 296 13.17 20.38 22.13
CA GLY A 296 12.23 20.84 21.11
C GLY A 296 12.34 20.05 19.81
N PHE A 297 11.85 20.62 18.71
CA PHE A 297 11.88 19.94 17.42
C PHE A 297 13.23 20.10 16.74
N THR A 298 13.68 19.06 16.03
CA THR A 298 14.85 19.12 15.14
C THR A 298 14.60 18.31 13.87
N SER A 299 15.36 18.57 12.81
CA SER A 299 15.29 17.78 11.58
C SER A 299 16.25 16.60 11.65
N LEU A 300 15.82 15.46 11.11
CA LEU A 300 16.62 14.26 10.95
C LEU A 300 16.72 13.92 9.47
N GLU A 301 17.93 13.95 8.91
CA GLU A 301 18.16 13.50 7.54
C GLU A 301 18.14 11.97 7.47
N ARG A 302 17.37 11.44 6.52
CA ARG A 302 17.28 10.00 6.29
C ARG A 302 18.49 9.54 5.50
N GLY A 303 19.19 8.56 6.04
CA GLY A 303 20.18 7.78 5.29
C GLY A 303 19.55 6.54 4.66
N THR A 304 20.40 5.70 4.07
CA THR A 304 20.01 4.35 3.68
C THR A 304 19.64 3.55 4.94
N ARG A 305 18.46 2.93 4.94
CA ARG A 305 17.95 2.14 6.06
C ARG A 305 17.63 0.73 5.60
N THR A 306 18.10 -0.25 6.36
CA THR A 306 17.67 -1.65 6.22
C THR A 306 16.85 -2.03 7.45
N SER A 307 15.77 -2.80 7.28
CA SER A 307 15.03 -3.35 8.42
C SER A 307 14.72 -4.82 8.27
N PHE A 308 14.88 -5.53 9.37
CA PHE A 308 14.59 -6.95 9.48
C PHE A 308 13.30 -7.11 10.27
N THR A 309 12.25 -7.58 9.61
CA THR A 309 10.95 -7.83 10.24
C THR A 309 10.76 -9.33 10.45
N PHE A 310 10.78 -9.72 11.72
CA PHE A 310 10.66 -11.07 12.21
C PHE A 310 9.23 -11.38 12.63
N ARG A 311 8.73 -12.50 12.15
CA ARG A 311 7.37 -12.97 12.39
C ARG A 311 7.38 -14.47 12.60
N LYS A 312 6.35 -14.94 13.30
CA LYS A 312 6.03 -16.37 13.37
C LYS A 312 4.77 -16.63 12.56
N VAL A 313 4.80 -17.59 11.64
CA VAL A 313 3.65 -17.93 10.80
C VAL A 313 2.57 -18.57 11.64
N LEU A 314 1.37 -17.99 11.61
CA LEU A 314 0.22 -18.51 12.34
C LEU A 314 -0.27 -19.80 11.68
N GLN A 315 -0.39 -20.86 12.48
CA GLN A 315 -1.05 -22.09 12.04
C GLN A 315 -2.56 -21.98 12.29
N GLY A 316 -3.37 -22.19 11.24
CA GLY A 316 -4.83 -22.05 11.34
C GLY A 316 -5.36 -20.62 11.11
N GLN A 317 -6.47 -20.29 11.79
CA GLN A 317 -7.18 -19.01 11.69
C GLN A 317 -6.81 -18.04 12.81
N CYS A 318 -7.00 -16.73 12.57
CA CYS A 318 -6.81 -15.72 13.60
C CYS A 318 -8.06 -15.52 14.45
N PHE A 319 -7.90 -15.55 15.78
CA PHE A 319 -8.96 -15.34 16.77
C PHE A 319 -8.78 -14.03 17.58
N CYS A 320 -8.15 -13.03 17.00
CA CYS A 320 -7.92 -11.76 17.70
C CYS A 320 -9.23 -11.00 17.97
N ASN A 321 -9.23 -10.13 18.98
CA ASN A 321 -10.38 -9.29 19.32
C ASN A 321 -10.61 -8.12 18.34
N TYR A 322 -9.68 -7.88 17.41
CA TYR A 322 -9.65 -6.72 16.52
C TYR A 322 -10.30 -7.03 15.16
N LYS A 323 -11.62 -7.20 15.20
CA LYS A 323 -12.42 -7.74 14.09
C LYS A 323 -12.41 -6.90 12.81
N SER A 324 -12.41 -5.56 12.93
CA SER A 324 -12.51 -4.63 11.79
C SER A 324 -11.44 -4.84 10.73
N LYS A 325 -10.21 -5.20 11.16
CA LYS A 325 -9.04 -5.40 10.29
C LYS A 325 -8.62 -6.86 10.15
N CYS A 326 -9.32 -7.78 10.81
CA CYS A 326 -9.00 -9.19 10.79
C CYS A 326 -9.53 -9.88 9.53
N ASP A 327 -8.63 -10.32 8.66
CA ASP A 327 -9.00 -11.00 7.42
C ASP A 327 -9.63 -12.39 7.65
N SER A 328 -9.28 -13.08 8.74
CA SER A 328 -9.94 -14.35 9.12
C SER A 328 -11.40 -14.11 9.49
N PHE A 329 -11.64 -13.15 10.38
CA PHE A 329 -12.98 -12.79 10.81
C PHE A 329 -13.84 -12.25 9.66
N ASN A 330 -13.27 -11.38 8.81
CA ASN A 330 -13.99 -10.83 7.66
C ASN A 330 -14.38 -11.92 6.66
N LYS A 331 -13.50 -12.91 6.40
CA LYS A 331 -13.84 -14.06 5.56
C LYS A 331 -14.93 -14.95 6.19
N GLU A 332 -14.89 -15.19 7.50
CA GLU A 332 -15.95 -15.95 8.18
C GLU A 332 -17.28 -15.18 8.22
N MET A 333 -17.23 -13.86 8.40
CA MET A 333 -18.39 -12.97 8.28
C MET A 333 -18.96 -12.94 6.87
N GLU A 334 -18.12 -12.91 5.83
CA GLU A 334 -18.57 -13.02 4.44
C GLU A 334 -19.23 -14.39 4.20
N LYS A 335 -18.64 -15.48 4.70
CA LYS A 335 -19.25 -16.82 4.63
C LYS A 335 -20.59 -16.92 5.38
N THR A 336 -20.76 -16.19 6.47
CA THR A 336 -22.01 -16.20 7.27
C THR A 336 -23.04 -15.17 6.83
N ARG A 337 -22.62 -14.06 6.21
CA ARG A 337 -23.50 -13.07 5.54
C ARG A 337 -24.04 -13.58 4.21
N ILE A 338 -23.34 -14.51 3.57
CA ILE A 338 -23.85 -15.20 2.38
C ILE A 338 -24.67 -16.40 2.86
N GLY A 339 -25.89 -16.11 3.34
CA GLY A 339 -26.98 -17.06 3.20
C GLY A 339 -27.41 -17.09 1.72
N ASN A 340 -27.78 -18.25 1.17
CA ASN A 340 -28.25 -18.37 -0.21
C ASN A 340 -29.46 -17.46 -0.52
N ASP A 341 -30.22 -17.05 0.50
CA ASP A 341 -31.37 -16.17 0.37
C ASP A 341 -30.97 -14.71 0.10
N ASP A 342 -29.89 -14.19 0.72
CA ASP A 342 -29.45 -12.79 0.55
C ASP A 342 -28.78 -12.55 -0.80
N ALA A 343 -28.07 -13.55 -1.33
CA ALA A 343 -27.48 -13.50 -2.67
C ALA A 343 -28.55 -13.48 -3.76
N SER A 344 -29.58 -14.32 -3.61
CA SER A 344 -30.73 -14.34 -4.53
C SER A 344 -31.49 -13.00 -4.50
N ASN A 345 -31.62 -12.39 -3.32
CA ASN A 345 -32.24 -11.06 -3.18
C ASN A 345 -31.41 -9.95 -3.85
N LEU A 346 -30.08 -9.95 -3.68
CA LEU A 346 -29.19 -8.99 -4.34
C LEU A 346 -29.15 -9.16 -5.87
N GLU A 347 -29.13 -10.39 -6.38
CA GLU A 347 -29.26 -10.69 -7.82
C GLU A 347 -30.61 -10.18 -8.35
N ASN A 348 -31.69 -10.44 -7.62
CA ASN A 348 -33.02 -9.92 -7.95
C ASN A 348 -33.03 -8.39 -8.04
N GLU A 349 -32.44 -7.68 -7.08
CA GLU A 349 -32.49 -6.21 -7.07
C GLU A 349 -31.55 -5.53 -8.06
N HIS A 350 -30.32 -6.02 -8.18
CA HIS A 350 -29.26 -5.33 -8.92
C HIS A 350 -28.98 -5.90 -10.31
N VAL A 351 -29.47 -7.09 -10.62
CA VAL A 351 -29.30 -7.74 -11.93
C VAL A 351 -30.65 -7.92 -12.60
N HIS A 352 -31.56 -8.71 -12.01
CA HIS A 352 -32.82 -9.06 -12.67
C HIS A 352 -33.71 -7.84 -12.87
N LYS A 353 -34.01 -7.05 -11.82
CA LYS A 353 -34.80 -5.81 -11.94
C LYS A 353 -34.17 -4.80 -12.89
N VAL A 354 -32.83 -4.71 -12.93
CA VAL A 354 -32.13 -3.78 -13.83
C VAL A 354 -32.35 -4.21 -15.28
N TYR A 355 -32.05 -5.46 -15.66
CA TYR A 355 -32.26 -5.95 -17.03
C TYR A 355 -33.74 -5.90 -17.44
N GLU A 356 -34.65 -6.19 -16.52
CA GLU A 356 -36.09 -6.03 -16.74
C GLU A 356 -36.44 -4.58 -17.10
N SER A 357 -35.86 -3.60 -16.40
CA SER A 357 -36.12 -2.17 -16.64
C SER A 357 -35.42 -1.59 -17.87
N ILE A 358 -34.28 -2.14 -18.29
CA ILE A 358 -33.47 -1.60 -19.39
C ILE A 358 -33.56 -2.41 -20.69
N ALA A 359 -34.43 -3.43 -20.75
CA ALA A 359 -34.53 -4.35 -21.89
C ALA A 359 -34.65 -3.64 -23.25
N GLY A 360 -35.46 -2.59 -23.34
CA GLY A 360 -35.59 -1.79 -24.58
C GLY A 360 -34.29 -1.10 -24.99
N HIS A 361 -33.58 -0.47 -24.04
CA HIS A 361 -32.30 0.19 -24.31
C HIS A 361 -31.16 -0.80 -24.60
N PHE A 362 -31.21 -1.98 -23.96
CA PHE A 362 -30.26 -3.06 -24.21
C PHE A 362 -30.39 -3.58 -25.65
N ASP A 363 -31.62 -3.72 -26.14
CA ASP A 363 -31.87 -4.16 -27.51
C ASP A 363 -31.26 -3.19 -28.52
N ASP A 364 -31.57 -1.89 -28.42
CA ASP A 364 -31.12 -0.84 -29.34
C ASP A 364 -29.58 -0.75 -29.48
N THR A 365 -28.83 -1.12 -28.45
CA THR A 365 -27.39 -0.83 -28.35
C THR A 365 -26.49 -2.04 -28.60
N ARG A 366 -27.02 -3.28 -28.67
CA ARG A 366 -26.20 -4.51 -28.60
C ARG A 366 -26.44 -5.56 -29.69
N HIS A 367 -26.62 -5.14 -30.94
CA HIS A 367 -26.85 -6.06 -32.06
C HIS A 367 -25.60 -6.72 -32.67
N LYS A 368 -24.38 -6.19 -32.42
CA LYS A 368 -23.18 -6.70 -33.09
C LYS A 368 -22.74 -8.06 -32.52
N CYS A 369 -22.75 -9.08 -33.38
CA CYS A 369 -22.29 -10.43 -33.06
C CYS A 369 -20.76 -10.53 -33.08
N TRP A 370 -20.19 -11.35 -32.19
CA TRP A 370 -18.75 -11.60 -32.15
C TRP A 370 -18.35 -12.67 -33.17
N PRO A 371 -17.37 -12.42 -34.06
CA PRO A 371 -17.06 -13.33 -35.18
C PRO A 371 -16.74 -14.77 -34.76
N ASN A 372 -16.01 -14.96 -33.66
CA ASN A 372 -15.65 -16.30 -33.19
C ASN A 372 -16.86 -17.10 -32.69
N VAL A 373 -17.89 -16.42 -32.18
CA VAL A 373 -19.14 -17.07 -31.76
C VAL A 373 -19.94 -17.46 -33.00
N VAL A 374 -20.06 -16.56 -33.98
CA VAL A 374 -20.72 -16.85 -35.27
C VAL A 374 -20.10 -18.08 -35.92
N ASN A 375 -18.77 -18.13 -36.05
CA ASN A 375 -18.07 -19.27 -36.64
C ASN A 375 -18.34 -20.60 -35.91
N PHE A 376 -18.53 -20.56 -34.59
CA PHE A 376 -18.89 -21.75 -33.81
C PHE A 376 -20.32 -22.20 -34.11
N LEU A 377 -21.27 -21.27 -34.16
CA LEU A 377 -22.67 -21.55 -34.47
C LEU A 377 -22.85 -22.13 -35.89
N GLU A 378 -22.08 -21.62 -36.84
CA GLU A 378 -22.06 -22.12 -38.22
C GLU A 378 -21.38 -23.49 -38.36
N SER A 379 -20.59 -23.93 -37.37
CA SER A 379 -19.88 -25.22 -37.42
C SER A 379 -20.76 -26.45 -37.13
N PHE A 380 -22.00 -26.24 -36.68
CA PHE A 380 -22.94 -27.31 -36.36
C PHE A 380 -23.57 -27.92 -37.61
N ASP A 381 -23.79 -29.24 -37.55
CA ASP A 381 -24.41 -30.02 -38.62
C ASP A 381 -25.90 -29.69 -38.75
N THR A 382 -26.48 -29.91 -39.94
CA THR A 382 -27.92 -29.69 -40.15
C THR A 382 -28.76 -30.57 -39.23
N GLY A 383 -29.73 -29.96 -38.54
CA GLY A 383 -30.61 -30.62 -37.58
C GLY A 383 -30.08 -30.66 -36.14
N SER A 384 -28.89 -30.12 -35.86
CA SER A 384 -28.38 -30.00 -34.49
C SER A 384 -29.28 -29.11 -33.62
N ILE A 385 -29.30 -29.39 -32.31
CA ILE A 385 -30.01 -28.60 -31.30
C ILE A 385 -28.99 -27.79 -30.50
N LEU A 386 -29.16 -26.47 -30.47
CA LEU A 386 -28.30 -25.54 -29.75
C LEU A 386 -29.08 -24.81 -28.66
N VAL A 387 -28.44 -24.62 -27.50
CA VAL A 387 -29.00 -23.82 -26.40
C VAL A 387 -28.17 -22.56 -26.14
N ASP A 388 -28.80 -21.38 -26.16
CA ASP A 388 -28.19 -20.14 -25.64
C ASP A 388 -28.69 -19.84 -24.22
N VAL A 389 -27.80 -19.95 -23.24
CA VAL A 389 -28.09 -19.72 -21.82
C VAL A 389 -27.69 -18.30 -21.46
N GLY A 390 -28.68 -17.47 -21.08
CA GLY A 390 -28.57 -16.03 -20.88
C GLY A 390 -28.51 -15.27 -22.20
N CYS A 391 -29.45 -15.58 -23.09
CA CYS A 391 -29.47 -15.13 -24.48
C CYS A 391 -29.71 -13.63 -24.67
N GLY A 392 -30.14 -12.91 -23.62
CA GLY A 392 -30.52 -11.51 -23.71
C GLY A 392 -31.58 -11.26 -24.78
N ASN A 393 -31.28 -10.39 -25.74
CA ASN A 393 -32.19 -10.05 -26.85
C ASN A 393 -32.12 -11.04 -28.04
N GLY A 394 -31.49 -12.21 -27.84
CA GLY A 394 -31.47 -13.29 -28.83
C GLY A 394 -30.58 -13.04 -30.04
N LYS A 395 -29.59 -12.14 -29.94
CA LYS A 395 -28.76 -11.72 -31.08
C LYS A 395 -27.99 -12.85 -31.78
N TYR A 396 -27.74 -13.96 -31.08
CA TYR A 396 -27.02 -15.12 -31.63
C TYR A 396 -27.95 -16.20 -32.19
N LEU A 397 -29.27 -16.03 -32.06
CA LEU A 397 -30.26 -16.99 -32.54
C LEU A 397 -30.55 -16.75 -34.01
N GLY A 398 -30.80 -17.83 -34.76
CA GLY A 398 -31.14 -17.77 -36.18
C GLY A 398 -29.96 -17.43 -37.11
N ILE A 399 -28.73 -17.44 -36.59
CA ILE A 399 -27.50 -17.25 -37.37
C ILE A 399 -27.32 -18.43 -38.34
N ASN A 400 -27.43 -19.66 -37.83
CA ASN A 400 -27.39 -20.86 -38.63
C ASN A 400 -28.82 -21.37 -38.86
N LYS A 401 -29.36 -21.17 -40.06
CA LYS A 401 -30.75 -21.54 -40.39
C LYS A 401 -30.99 -23.05 -40.50
N ASN A 402 -29.94 -23.86 -40.38
CA ASN A 402 -30.02 -25.31 -40.53
C ASN A 402 -30.10 -26.05 -39.18
N ILE A 403 -30.08 -25.33 -38.06
CA ILE A 403 -30.14 -25.90 -36.71
C ILE A 403 -31.39 -25.44 -35.97
N PHE A 404 -31.72 -26.12 -34.88
CA PHE A 404 -32.77 -25.73 -33.95
C PHE A 404 -32.16 -24.98 -32.78
N ASP A 405 -32.38 -23.67 -32.76
CA ASP A 405 -31.96 -22.80 -31.66
C ASP A 405 -33.08 -22.71 -30.62
N VAL A 406 -32.76 -23.03 -29.37
CA VAL A 406 -33.61 -22.74 -28.22
C VAL A 406 -32.80 -21.90 -27.24
N SER A 407 -33.43 -21.01 -26.51
CA SER A 407 -32.69 -20.12 -25.61
C SER A 407 -33.42 -19.81 -24.33
N CYS A 408 -32.66 -19.39 -23.32
CA CYS A 408 -33.24 -18.92 -22.08
C CYS A 408 -32.57 -17.67 -21.55
N ASP A 409 -33.35 -16.91 -20.80
CA ASP A 409 -32.88 -15.81 -19.98
C ASP A 409 -33.75 -15.74 -18.71
N THR A 410 -33.26 -15.01 -17.72
CA THR A 410 -34.01 -14.71 -16.50
C THR A 410 -34.91 -13.49 -16.66
N SER A 411 -34.60 -12.58 -17.59
CA SER A 411 -35.40 -11.39 -17.85
C SER A 411 -36.57 -11.69 -18.78
N PHE A 412 -37.79 -11.46 -18.30
CA PHE A 412 -39.01 -11.65 -19.08
C PHE A 412 -39.09 -10.66 -20.25
N ASN A 413 -38.78 -9.38 -20.02
CA ASN A 413 -38.83 -8.35 -21.06
C ASN A 413 -37.84 -8.60 -22.21
N LEU A 414 -36.65 -9.14 -21.94
CA LEU A 414 -35.71 -9.53 -23.00
C LEU A 414 -36.22 -10.70 -23.83
N LEU A 415 -36.83 -11.71 -23.18
CA LEU A 415 -37.46 -12.83 -23.88
C LEU A 415 -38.71 -12.40 -24.66
N GLU A 416 -39.46 -11.40 -24.19
CA GLU A 416 -40.57 -10.84 -24.94
C GLU A 416 -40.11 -10.23 -26.29
N ILE A 417 -38.93 -9.59 -26.31
CA ILE A 417 -38.31 -9.08 -27.54
C ILE A 417 -37.95 -10.23 -28.48
N CYS A 418 -37.36 -11.31 -27.95
CA CYS A 418 -37.04 -12.52 -28.72
C CYS A 418 -38.30 -13.17 -29.32
N ASN A 419 -39.36 -13.31 -28.53
CA ASN A 419 -40.64 -13.87 -28.97
C ASN A 419 -41.29 -13.01 -30.07
N LYS A 420 -41.23 -11.67 -29.97
CA LYS A 420 -41.68 -10.75 -31.04
C LYS A 420 -40.89 -10.93 -32.35
N ARG A 421 -39.66 -11.43 -32.28
CA ARG A 421 -38.82 -11.80 -33.44
C ARG A 421 -39.06 -13.22 -33.95
N GLY A 422 -39.96 -13.98 -33.32
CA GLY A 422 -40.24 -15.38 -33.68
C GLY A 422 -39.14 -16.35 -33.26
N LEU A 423 -38.37 -16.02 -32.20
CA LEU A 423 -37.31 -16.87 -31.66
C LEU A 423 -37.86 -17.74 -30.52
N GLU A 424 -37.43 -19.00 -30.47
CA GLU A 424 -37.87 -19.97 -29.46
C GLU A 424 -37.12 -19.74 -28.14
N THR A 425 -37.84 -19.24 -27.12
CA THR A 425 -37.25 -18.88 -25.84
C THR A 425 -38.07 -19.33 -24.64
N PHE A 426 -37.42 -19.55 -23.50
CA PHE A 426 -38.08 -19.88 -22.24
C PHE A 426 -37.39 -19.23 -21.04
N ILE A 427 -38.14 -18.98 -19.95
CA ILE A 427 -37.58 -18.40 -18.72
C ILE A 427 -36.86 -19.49 -17.95
N ALA A 428 -35.57 -19.27 -17.65
CA ALA A 428 -34.82 -20.14 -16.74
C ALA A 428 -33.63 -19.43 -16.11
N ASN A 429 -33.28 -19.88 -14.91
CA ASN A 429 -32.02 -19.52 -14.27
C ASN A 429 -30.90 -20.44 -14.78
N CYS A 430 -29.75 -19.88 -15.14
CA CYS A 430 -28.61 -20.67 -15.63
C CYS A 430 -28.08 -21.70 -14.62
N LEU A 431 -28.39 -21.54 -13.32
CA LEU A 431 -28.06 -22.49 -12.25
C LEU A 431 -28.96 -23.73 -12.23
N ASN A 432 -30.15 -23.67 -12.85
CA ASN A 432 -31.08 -24.79 -12.93
C ASN A 432 -31.83 -24.76 -14.27
N LEU A 433 -31.24 -25.41 -15.27
CA LEU A 433 -31.81 -25.46 -16.62
C LEU A 433 -32.85 -26.59 -16.70
N PRO A 434 -34.08 -26.31 -17.16
CA PRO A 434 -35.12 -27.31 -17.40
C PRO A 434 -34.87 -28.08 -18.71
N ILE A 435 -33.60 -28.43 -18.99
CA ILE A 435 -33.17 -29.17 -20.17
C ILE A 435 -32.60 -30.49 -19.68
N LYS A 436 -33.00 -31.58 -20.33
CA LYS A 436 -32.53 -32.92 -19.97
C LYS A 436 -31.04 -33.06 -20.29
N ASP A 437 -30.29 -33.70 -19.40
CA ASP A 437 -28.89 -34.01 -19.68
C ASP A 437 -28.72 -34.81 -20.98
N ASN A 438 -27.67 -34.50 -21.75
CA ASN A 438 -27.32 -35.13 -23.03
C ASN A 438 -28.44 -35.05 -24.10
N SER A 439 -29.26 -34.00 -24.08
CA SER A 439 -30.35 -33.81 -25.06
C SER A 439 -30.08 -32.76 -26.14
N VAL A 440 -28.93 -32.07 -26.08
CA VAL A 440 -28.57 -30.99 -27.01
C VAL A 440 -27.14 -31.17 -27.52
N ASP A 441 -26.87 -30.67 -28.72
CA ASP A 441 -25.59 -30.86 -29.41
C ASP A 441 -24.58 -29.75 -29.07
N GLY A 442 -25.05 -28.58 -28.65
CA GLY A 442 -24.21 -27.46 -28.27
C GLY A 442 -24.87 -26.50 -27.29
N VAL A 443 -24.03 -25.79 -26.52
CA VAL A 443 -24.46 -24.75 -25.58
C VAL A 443 -23.53 -23.55 -25.69
N ILE A 444 -24.11 -22.36 -25.74
CA ILE A 444 -23.37 -21.10 -25.54
C ILE A 444 -23.87 -20.41 -24.27
N SER A 445 -22.96 -19.73 -23.58
CA SER A 445 -23.30 -18.87 -22.44
C SER A 445 -22.29 -17.73 -22.38
N ILE A 446 -22.75 -16.53 -22.72
CA ILE A 446 -21.87 -15.39 -22.99
C ILE A 446 -22.12 -14.30 -21.95
N ALA A 447 -21.10 -14.00 -21.18
CA ALA A 447 -21.10 -12.99 -20.12
C ALA A 447 -22.09 -13.21 -18.96
N VAL A 448 -22.72 -14.39 -18.86
CA VAL A 448 -23.73 -14.70 -17.83
C VAL A 448 -23.13 -14.89 -16.43
N ILE A 449 -22.02 -15.63 -16.33
CA ILE A 449 -21.41 -15.99 -15.03
C ILE A 449 -20.98 -14.75 -14.24
N HIS A 450 -20.66 -13.64 -14.91
CA HIS A 450 -20.29 -12.37 -14.27
C HIS A 450 -21.44 -11.73 -13.48
N HIS A 451 -22.66 -12.21 -13.64
CA HIS A 451 -23.85 -11.69 -12.99
C HIS A 451 -24.27 -12.49 -11.73
N LEU A 452 -23.54 -13.56 -11.39
CA LEU A 452 -23.82 -14.36 -10.19
C LEU A 452 -23.15 -13.74 -8.94
N ALA A 453 -23.90 -13.59 -7.85
CA ALA A 453 -23.48 -12.88 -6.65
C ALA A 453 -22.52 -13.67 -5.74
N ASN A 454 -22.51 -15.01 -5.84
CA ASN A 454 -21.71 -15.87 -4.95
C ASN A 454 -20.55 -16.59 -5.65
N GLU A 455 -19.38 -16.64 -5.02
CA GLU A 455 -18.21 -17.42 -5.46
C GLU A 455 -18.45 -18.94 -5.47
N ALA A 456 -19.42 -19.46 -4.72
CA ALA A 456 -19.83 -20.87 -4.79
C ALA A 456 -20.64 -21.19 -6.06
N ASN A 457 -21.36 -20.20 -6.60
CA ASN A 457 -22.18 -20.30 -7.82
C ASN A 457 -21.40 -19.85 -9.07
N CYS A 458 -20.41 -18.95 -8.90
CA CYS A 458 -19.34 -18.73 -9.86
C CYS A 458 -18.36 -19.89 -9.79
N CYS A 459 -18.52 -20.94 -10.60
CA CYS A 459 -17.62 -22.10 -10.61
C CYS A 459 -16.13 -21.70 -10.45
N ASN A 460 -15.53 -22.02 -9.30
CA ASN A 460 -14.10 -21.86 -9.08
C ASN A 460 -13.35 -22.88 -9.96
N PRO A 461 -12.53 -22.44 -10.94
CA PRO A 461 -11.88 -23.32 -11.91
C PRO A 461 -10.78 -24.24 -11.34
N ARG A 462 -10.66 -24.34 -10.02
CA ARG A 462 -9.62 -25.14 -9.33
C ARG A 462 -10.08 -26.51 -8.85
N ASN A 463 -11.39 -26.77 -8.73
CA ASN A 463 -11.91 -28.03 -8.18
C ASN A 463 -12.68 -28.92 -9.18
N ASN A 464 -12.79 -28.53 -10.45
CA ASN A 464 -13.34 -29.39 -11.50
C ASN A 464 -12.32 -29.51 -12.65
N PRO A 465 -11.73 -30.69 -12.89
CA PRO A 465 -10.71 -30.86 -13.93
C PRO A 465 -11.22 -30.60 -15.36
N HIS A 466 -12.53 -30.39 -15.54
CA HIS A 466 -13.15 -30.10 -16.84
C HIS A 466 -13.42 -28.61 -17.13
N PHE A 467 -13.22 -27.68 -16.18
CA PHE A 467 -13.48 -26.25 -16.41
C PHE A 467 -12.36 -25.36 -15.83
N LYS A 468 -11.62 -24.68 -16.71
CA LYS A 468 -10.57 -23.69 -16.36
C LYS A 468 -10.89 -22.31 -16.95
N SER A 469 -11.32 -21.35 -16.13
CA SER A 469 -11.40 -19.93 -16.52
C SER A 469 -10.13 -19.19 -16.10
N ARG A 470 -9.50 -18.46 -17.04
CA ARG A 470 -8.41 -17.51 -16.79
C ARG A 470 -8.93 -16.10 -17.03
N ARG A 471 -8.58 -15.15 -16.15
CA ARG A 471 -8.78 -13.71 -16.39
C ARG A 471 -7.89 -13.25 -17.56
N GLN A 472 -8.45 -12.36 -18.40
CA GLN A 472 -7.92 -11.63 -19.57
C GLN A 472 -8.12 -12.26 -20.96
N SER A 473 -8.94 -11.58 -21.77
CA SER A 473 -9.01 -11.36 -23.24
C SER A 473 -8.42 -12.37 -24.25
N PRO A 474 -8.86 -12.26 -25.52
CA PRO A 474 -9.87 -13.06 -26.20
C PRO A 474 -9.29 -14.37 -26.76
N ASN A 475 -9.53 -15.50 -26.11
CA ASN A 475 -9.32 -16.82 -26.72
C ASN A 475 -10.33 -17.79 -26.09
N ILE A 476 -11.45 -17.97 -26.79
CA ILE A 476 -12.52 -18.91 -26.44
C ILE A 476 -12.05 -20.30 -26.91
N ARG A 477 -12.03 -21.29 -26.02
CA ARG A 477 -11.90 -22.71 -26.41
C ARG A 477 -13.30 -23.31 -26.57
N LEU A 478 -13.53 -23.89 -27.74
CA LEU A 478 -14.68 -24.70 -28.08
C LEU A 478 -14.51 -26.10 -27.47
N GLY A 479 -15.54 -26.65 -26.83
CA GLY A 479 -15.50 -28.01 -26.28
C GLY A 479 -15.57 -29.05 -27.39
N GLU A 480 -14.63 -29.99 -27.42
CA GLU A 480 -14.61 -31.11 -28.36
C GLU A 480 -15.62 -32.21 -27.97
N ARG A 481 -16.26 -32.82 -28.97
CA ARG A 481 -17.19 -33.97 -28.82
C ARG A 481 -16.47 -35.17 -28.17
N PRO A 482 -17.15 -35.98 -27.34
CA PRO A 482 -16.54 -37.20 -26.79
C PRO A 482 -16.37 -38.24 -27.90
N THR A 483 -15.13 -38.49 -28.31
CA THR A 483 -14.82 -39.57 -29.26
C THR A 483 -14.89 -40.93 -28.55
N GLN A 484 -15.70 -41.82 -29.10
CA GLN A 484 -15.80 -43.22 -28.71
C GLN A 484 -14.44 -43.90 -28.80
N ARG A 485 -14.05 -44.65 -27.77
CA ARG A 485 -12.90 -45.56 -27.81
C ARG A 485 -13.12 -46.65 -28.86
N PRO A 486 -12.13 -46.98 -29.70
CA PRO A 486 -11.97 -48.32 -30.24
C PRO A 486 -10.91 -49.09 -29.44
N THR A 487 -11.27 -50.33 -29.13
CA THR A 487 -10.42 -51.36 -28.54
C THR A 487 -9.49 -52.03 -29.54
N LYS A 488 -8.31 -52.41 -29.04
CA LYS A 488 -7.46 -53.56 -29.38
C LYS A 488 -6.67 -53.61 -30.71
N ASN A 489 -5.37 -53.79 -30.47
CA ASN A 489 -4.46 -54.83 -30.99
C ASN A 489 -3.49 -54.53 -32.15
N ASP A 490 -2.24 -54.87 -31.81
CA ASP A 490 -1.11 -55.36 -32.60
C ASP A 490 -0.38 -54.40 -33.57
N ILE A 491 0.91 -54.17 -33.31
CA ILE A 491 2.05 -54.86 -33.96
C ILE A 491 3.36 -54.11 -33.64
N HIS A 492 4.37 -54.88 -33.21
CA HIS A 492 5.80 -54.53 -33.10
C HIS A 492 6.36 -53.74 -34.30
N LYS A 493 7.27 -52.77 -34.04
CA LYS A 493 8.69 -52.82 -34.50
C LYS A 493 9.47 -51.51 -34.21
N THR A 494 10.54 -51.68 -33.44
CA THR A 494 11.91 -51.14 -33.61
C THR A 494 12.16 -49.71 -34.15
N ARG A 495 12.86 -48.92 -33.31
CA ARG A 495 13.94 -47.91 -33.56
C ARG A 495 14.58 -47.89 -34.98
N PRO A 496 15.20 -46.77 -35.45
CA PRO A 496 16.20 -46.00 -34.67
C PRO A 496 16.34 -44.47 -34.89
N LYS A 497 17.23 -43.92 -34.04
CA LYS A 497 17.86 -42.60 -33.96
C LYS A 497 18.27 -41.91 -35.29
N LYS A 498 18.21 -40.58 -35.24
CA LYS A 498 19.18 -39.49 -35.64
C LYS A 498 18.32 -38.37 -36.27
N SER A 499 18.40 -37.11 -35.89
CA SER A 499 19.56 -36.25 -35.60
C SER A 499 19.24 -35.20 -34.56
#